data_AF-A0A0S7BIH7-F1
#
_entry.id   AF-A0A0S7BIH7-F1
#
_cell.length_a   1.000
_cell.length_b   1.000
_cell.length_c   1.000
_cell.angle_alpha   90.00
_cell.angle_beta   90.00
_cell.angle_gamma   90.00
#
_symmetry.space_group_name_H-M   'P 1'
#
loop_
_entity.id
_entity.type
_entity.pdbx_description
1 polymer ?
#
loop_
_entity_poly.entity_id
_entity_poly.type
_entity_poly.pdbx_seq_one_letter_code
_entity_poly.pdbx_strand_id
1 'polypeptide(L)'
;MKQKRWLAFLWFAADLAILAASALFKWQRWVELPQGSYLPTLMREHWAGTPVLVTNLAGMLSFFLTSLVIYFLLPRTLRSIGGAPARRGGVIRAALLGLFTGLLVFFIVLSSAVGSGTFPFAMVVLALVLLASVVGMVALELRIGAWLAALAGWPESSPAIHLLMAVLVLYPFTILPAIGGLFMVIYVLFGLGTVVLARVNVLYPWNHELPHSNEKQLEKELTE
;
A
#
# COMPACT_ATOMS: atom_id res chain seq x y z
N MET A 1 -17.86 -0.97 23.04
CA MET A 1 -16.87 -1.95 22.52
C MET A 1 -17.48 -3.02 21.61
N LYS A 2 -18.60 -3.67 21.96
CA LYS A 2 -19.19 -4.76 21.14
C LYS A 2 -19.48 -4.38 19.67
N GLN A 3 -19.91 -3.14 19.41
CA GLN A 3 -20.26 -2.67 18.06
C GLN A 3 -19.08 -2.63 17.07
N LYS A 4 -17.84 -2.37 17.54
CA LYS A 4 -16.66 -2.29 16.67
C LYS A 4 -16.20 -3.67 16.17
N ARG A 5 -16.38 -4.71 16.98
CA ARG A 5 -16.05 -6.09 16.62
C ARG A 5 -16.94 -6.62 15.48
N TRP A 6 -18.22 -6.25 15.48
CA TRP A 6 -19.14 -6.62 14.41
C TRP A 6 -18.74 -6.02 13.06
N LEU A 7 -18.21 -4.80 13.03
CA LEU A 7 -17.72 -4.19 11.79
C LEU A 7 -16.54 -4.97 11.19
N ALA A 8 -15.57 -5.39 12.01
CA ALA A 8 -14.45 -6.21 11.55
C ALA A 8 -14.92 -7.57 11.01
N PHE A 9 -15.89 -8.19 11.68
CA PHE A 9 -16.51 -9.44 11.20
C PHE A 9 -17.23 -9.27 9.87
N LEU A 10 -18.03 -8.21 9.72
CA LEU A 10 -18.75 -7.91 8.47
C LEU A 10 -17.79 -7.65 7.30
N TRP A 11 -16.68 -6.96 7.55
CA TRP A 11 -15.63 -6.76 6.55
C TRP A 11 -15.02 -8.09 6.11
N PHE A 12 -14.61 -8.93 7.07
CA PHE A 12 -14.03 -10.24 6.75
C PHE A 12 -15.01 -11.15 5.99
N ALA A 13 -16.29 -11.10 6.35
CA ALA A 13 -17.34 -11.81 5.62
C ALA A 13 -17.51 -11.29 4.17
N ALA A 14 -17.43 -9.97 3.97
CA ALA A 14 -17.47 -9.37 2.64
C ALA A 14 -16.26 -9.79 1.79
N ASP A 15 -15.06 -9.83 2.37
CA ASP A 15 -13.84 -10.27 1.70
C ASP A 15 -13.93 -11.73 1.24
N LEU A 16 -14.42 -12.61 2.13
CA LEU A 16 -14.68 -14.01 1.81
C LEU A 16 -15.73 -14.14 0.70
N ALA A 17 -16.78 -13.32 0.72
CA ALA A 17 -17.81 -13.32 -0.33
C ALA A 17 -17.23 -12.88 -1.68
N ILE A 18 -16.35 -11.87 -1.71
CA ILE A 18 -15.66 -11.43 -2.93
C ILE A 18 -14.74 -12.53 -3.45
N LEU A 19 -13.99 -13.22 -2.58
CA LEU A 19 -13.14 -14.34 -2.98
C LEU A 19 -13.97 -15.51 -3.53
N ALA A 20 -15.07 -15.87 -2.87
CA ALA A 20 -15.98 -16.90 -3.35
C ALA A 20 -16.61 -16.52 -4.70
N ALA A 21 -17.10 -15.28 -4.84
CA ALA A 21 -17.63 -14.76 -6.10
C ALA A 21 -16.56 -14.79 -7.19
N SER A 22 -15.33 -14.39 -6.90
CA SER A 22 -14.24 -14.42 -7.89
C SER A 22 -13.97 -15.84 -8.40
N ALA A 23 -14.08 -16.85 -7.54
CA ALA A 23 -13.92 -18.26 -7.93
C ALA A 23 -15.11 -18.76 -8.76
N LEU A 24 -16.34 -18.39 -8.37
CA LEU A 24 -17.57 -18.80 -9.05
C LEU A 24 -17.71 -18.17 -10.45
N PHE A 25 -17.50 -16.85 -10.54
CA PHE A 25 -17.60 -16.11 -11.79
C PHE A 25 -16.32 -16.13 -12.62
N LYS A 26 -15.28 -16.86 -12.16
CA LYS A 26 -13.96 -16.93 -12.78
C LYS A 26 -13.41 -15.54 -13.09
N TRP A 27 -13.54 -14.61 -12.15
CA TRP A 27 -12.94 -13.29 -12.29
C TRP A 27 -11.42 -13.45 -12.32
N GLN A 28 -10.85 -13.37 -13.52
CA GLN A 28 -9.42 -13.33 -13.70
C GLN A 28 -8.95 -11.90 -13.44
N ARG A 29 -7.77 -11.78 -12.84
CA ARG A 29 -7.17 -10.46 -12.62
C ARG A 29 -7.00 -9.76 -13.97
N TRP A 30 -6.96 -8.44 -13.92
CA TRP A 30 -6.63 -7.49 -15.00
C TRP A 30 -5.38 -7.79 -15.85
N VAL A 31 -4.62 -8.83 -15.50
CA VAL A 31 -3.38 -9.26 -16.14
C VAL A 31 -3.64 -10.25 -17.28
N GLU A 32 -4.89 -10.56 -17.62
CA GLU A 32 -5.19 -11.10 -18.95
C GLU A 32 -4.95 -10.01 -20.00
N LEU A 33 -3.67 -9.80 -20.28
CA LEU A 33 -3.18 -9.00 -21.37
C LEU A 33 -3.91 -9.43 -22.65
N PRO A 34 -4.27 -8.48 -23.53
CA PRO A 34 -4.88 -8.78 -24.82
C PRO A 34 -4.10 -9.91 -25.50
N GLN A 35 -4.80 -10.74 -26.29
CA GLN A 35 -4.30 -11.98 -26.87
C GLN A 35 -2.99 -11.89 -27.69
N GLY A 36 -2.37 -10.72 -27.84
CA GLY A 36 -1.06 -10.48 -28.46
C GLY A 36 0.10 -10.07 -27.54
N SER A 37 0.04 -10.28 -26.22
CA SER A 37 1.21 -10.01 -25.35
C SER A 37 2.31 -11.07 -25.52
N TYR A 38 3.57 -10.61 -25.61
CA TYR A 38 4.78 -11.43 -25.79
C TYR A 38 5.14 -12.34 -24.61
N LEU A 39 4.21 -12.59 -23.68
CA LEU A 39 4.45 -13.57 -22.62
C LEU A 39 4.63 -14.95 -23.25
N PRO A 40 5.61 -15.75 -22.79
CA PRO A 40 5.86 -17.08 -23.35
C PRO A 40 4.57 -17.91 -23.28
N THR A 41 4.14 -18.45 -24.42
CA THR A 41 2.96 -19.34 -24.56
C THR A 41 2.96 -20.47 -23.53
N LEU A 42 4.15 -20.95 -23.17
CA LEU A 42 4.39 -21.98 -22.15
C LEU A 42 3.83 -21.62 -20.76
N MET A 43 3.90 -20.35 -20.33
CA MET A 43 3.29 -19.96 -19.06
C MET A 43 1.77 -19.97 -19.17
N ARG A 44 1.22 -19.48 -20.28
CA ARG A 44 -0.24 -19.40 -20.46
C ARG A 44 -0.90 -20.77 -20.41
N GLU A 45 -0.30 -21.77 -21.05
CA GLU A 45 -0.78 -23.15 -21.03
C GLU A 45 -0.72 -23.79 -19.64
N HIS A 46 0.36 -23.54 -18.89
CA HIS A 46 0.51 -24.09 -17.54
C HIS A 46 -0.55 -23.55 -16.56
N TRP A 47 -0.97 -22.29 -16.71
CA TRP A 47 -1.95 -21.65 -15.83
C TRP A 47 -3.41 -21.83 -16.28
N ALA A 48 -3.67 -22.24 -17.53
CA ALA A 48 -5.02 -22.37 -18.08
C ALA A 48 -5.89 -23.42 -17.36
N GLY A 49 -5.28 -24.39 -16.67
CA GLY A 49 -5.98 -25.43 -15.92
C GLY A 49 -6.12 -25.17 -14.41
N THR A 50 -5.45 -24.15 -13.87
CA THR A 50 -5.41 -23.92 -12.42
C THR A 50 -6.73 -23.35 -11.92
N PRO A 51 -7.38 -23.93 -10.90
CA PRO A 51 -8.60 -23.36 -10.34
C PRO A 51 -8.38 -21.92 -9.87
N VAL A 52 -9.30 -21.02 -10.21
CA VAL A 52 -9.20 -19.57 -9.89
C VAL A 52 -8.98 -19.32 -8.40
N LEU A 53 -9.60 -20.15 -7.54
CA LEU A 53 -9.39 -20.09 -6.09
C LEU A 53 -7.93 -20.34 -5.71
N VAL A 54 -7.26 -21.33 -6.32
CA VAL A 54 -5.85 -21.66 -6.06
C VAL A 54 -4.96 -20.50 -6.50
N THR A 55 -5.21 -19.94 -7.69
CA THR A 55 -4.49 -18.76 -8.20
C THR A 55 -4.67 -17.55 -7.27
N ASN A 56 -5.88 -17.35 -6.75
CA ASN A 56 -6.16 -16.25 -5.82
C ASN A 56 -5.48 -16.46 -4.46
N LEU A 57 -5.49 -17.67 -3.92
CA LEU A 57 -4.79 -17.99 -2.67
C LEU A 57 -3.27 -17.87 -2.82
N ALA A 58 -2.69 -18.38 -3.90
CA ALA A 58 -1.27 -18.25 -4.20
C ALA A 58 -0.86 -16.77 -4.37
N GLY A 59 -1.75 -15.99 -4.97
CA GLY A 59 -1.63 -14.55 -5.10
C GLY A 59 -1.62 -13.81 -3.77
N MET A 60 -2.58 -14.11 -2.91
CA MET A 60 -2.69 -13.55 -1.56
C MET A 60 -1.48 -13.91 -0.71
N LEU A 61 -1.05 -15.18 -0.78
CA LEU A 61 0.13 -15.68 -0.08
C LEU A 61 1.40 -14.99 -0.58
N SER A 62 1.56 -14.82 -1.89
CA SER A 62 2.69 -14.07 -2.48
C SER A 62 2.75 -12.63 -2.00
N PHE A 63 1.59 -11.94 -1.93
CA PHE A 63 1.49 -10.59 -1.38
C PHE A 63 1.95 -10.56 0.08
N PHE A 64 1.39 -11.45 0.91
CA PHE A 64 1.75 -11.57 2.32
C PHE A 64 3.25 -11.84 2.54
N LEU A 65 3.82 -12.81 1.83
CA LEU A 65 5.23 -13.16 1.94
C LEU A 65 6.14 -12.01 1.48
N THR A 66 5.76 -11.31 0.40
CA THR A 66 6.51 -10.13 -0.06
C THR A 66 6.53 -9.04 1.00
N SER A 67 5.37 -8.72 1.58
CA SER A 67 5.26 -7.73 2.66
C SER A 67 6.03 -8.15 3.91
N LEU A 68 6.03 -9.45 4.23
CA LEU A 68 6.79 -10.00 5.35
C LEU A 68 8.31 -9.88 5.13
N VAL A 69 8.80 -10.20 3.93
CA VAL A 69 10.22 -10.05 3.57
C VAL A 69 10.64 -8.58 3.67
N ILE A 70 9.85 -7.65 3.13
CA ILE A 70 10.13 -6.21 3.22
C ILE A 70 10.13 -5.74 4.68
N TYR A 71 9.20 -6.26 5.49
CA TYR A 71 9.16 -5.98 6.92
C TYR A 71 10.45 -6.36 7.65
N PHE A 72 10.98 -7.55 7.36
CA PHE A 72 12.24 -8.00 7.97
C PHE A 72 13.48 -7.30 7.41
N LEU A 73 13.47 -6.93 6.13
CA LEU A 73 14.59 -6.22 5.52
C LEU A 73 14.69 -4.76 6.00
N LEU A 74 13.55 -4.08 6.20
CA LEU A 74 13.49 -2.63 6.43
C LEU A 74 12.64 -2.21 7.65
N PRO A 75 12.82 -2.81 8.84
CA PRO A 75 11.92 -2.60 9.98
C PRO A 75 11.93 -1.15 10.49
N ARG A 76 13.10 -0.50 10.49
CA ARG A 76 13.25 0.90 10.94
C ARG A 76 12.52 1.86 10.00
N THR A 77 12.69 1.65 8.70
CA THR A 77 12.09 2.47 7.63
C THR A 77 10.57 2.39 7.69
N LEU A 78 9.99 1.19 7.86
CA LEU A 78 8.54 1.02 7.94
C LEU A 78 7.91 1.67 9.16
N ARG A 79 8.57 1.64 10.33
CA ARG A 79 8.09 2.34 11.53
C ARG A 79 8.03 3.86 11.31
N SER A 80 9.03 4.43 10.65
CA SER A 80 9.05 5.86 10.30
C SER A 80 7.95 6.23 9.30
N ILE A 81 7.76 5.42 8.25
CA ILE A 81 6.76 5.69 7.21
C ILE A 81 5.32 5.51 7.73
N GLY A 82 5.04 4.43 8.46
CA GLY A 82 3.68 4.12 8.93
C GLY A 82 3.09 5.19 9.87
N GLY A 83 3.93 5.91 10.60
CA GLY A 83 3.53 7.01 11.47
C GLY A 83 3.17 8.31 10.73
N ALA A 84 3.69 8.54 9.51
CA ALA A 84 3.55 9.83 8.83
C ALA A 84 2.09 10.21 8.51
N PRO A 85 1.19 9.30 8.04
CA PRO A 85 -0.20 9.65 7.78
C PRO A 85 -1.07 9.75 9.04
N ALA A 86 -0.52 9.57 10.25
CA ALA A 86 -1.32 9.43 11.49
C ALA A 86 -1.87 10.77 11.99
N ARG A 87 -1.26 11.85 11.51
CA ARG A 87 -1.64 13.21 11.84
C ARG A 87 -2.90 13.63 11.10
N ARG A 88 -3.63 14.61 11.64
CA ARG A 88 -4.85 15.16 11.03
C ARG A 88 -4.54 15.65 9.61
N GLY A 89 -5.28 15.16 8.62
CA GLY A 89 -5.05 15.46 7.21
C GLY A 89 -3.83 14.78 6.57
N GLY A 90 -3.06 13.97 7.32
CA GLY A 90 -1.88 13.27 6.82
C GLY A 90 -2.20 12.28 5.69
N VAL A 91 -3.38 11.66 5.73
CA VAL A 91 -3.88 10.77 4.66
C VAL A 91 -4.08 11.53 3.35
N ILE A 92 -4.77 12.68 3.39
CA ILE A 92 -5.02 13.52 2.20
C ILE A 92 -3.69 14.07 1.67
N ARG A 93 -2.80 14.53 2.56
CA ARG A 93 -1.46 15.00 2.17
C ARG A 93 -0.64 13.90 1.51
N ALA A 94 -0.65 12.68 2.07
CA ALA A 94 0.02 11.54 1.46
C ALA A 94 -0.56 11.23 0.07
N ALA A 95 -1.88 11.23 -0.08
CA ALA A 95 -2.54 11.01 -1.38
C ALA A 95 -2.10 12.05 -2.43
N LEU A 96 -2.14 13.35 -2.06
CA LEU A 96 -1.74 14.45 -2.94
C LEU A 96 -0.25 14.39 -3.29
N LEU A 97 0.63 14.16 -2.31
CA LEU A 97 2.07 14.00 -2.55
C LEU A 97 2.35 12.82 -3.47
N GLY A 98 1.65 11.71 -3.27
CA GLY A 98 1.71 10.54 -4.13
C GLY A 98 1.32 10.86 -5.57
N LEU A 99 0.19 11.55 -5.74
CA LEU A 99 -0.31 12.00 -7.04
C LEU A 99 0.69 12.94 -7.74
N PHE A 100 1.16 13.99 -7.06
CA PHE A 100 2.13 14.93 -7.63
C PHE A 100 3.46 14.26 -7.97
N THR A 101 3.96 13.37 -7.11
CA THR A 101 5.20 12.63 -7.36
C THR A 101 5.04 11.67 -8.53
N GLY A 102 3.91 10.94 -8.60
CA GLY A 102 3.60 10.06 -9.71
C GLY A 102 3.49 10.81 -11.03
N LEU A 103 2.83 11.97 -11.04
CA LEU A 103 2.72 12.83 -12.22
C LEU A 103 4.09 13.36 -12.67
N LEU A 104 4.93 13.79 -11.73
CA LEU A 104 6.29 14.23 -12.03
C LEU A 104 7.13 13.11 -12.66
N VAL A 105 7.10 11.91 -12.06
CA VAL A 105 7.80 10.72 -12.60
C VAL A 105 7.27 10.38 -13.99
N PHE A 106 5.95 10.44 -14.20
CA PHE A 106 5.34 10.20 -15.50
C PHE A 106 5.91 11.14 -16.57
N PHE A 107 6.00 12.44 -16.29
CA PHE A 107 6.58 13.40 -17.24
C PHE A 107 8.07 13.16 -17.48
N ILE A 108 8.85 12.81 -16.45
CA ILE A 108 10.28 12.47 -16.59
C ILE A 108 10.45 11.25 -17.50
N VAL A 109 9.67 10.19 -17.28
CA VAL A 109 9.72 8.96 -18.06
C VAL A 109 9.27 9.23 -19.50
N LEU A 110 8.19 9.99 -19.70
CA LEU A 110 7.70 10.35 -21.03
C LEU A 110 8.75 11.16 -21.80
N SER A 111 9.37 12.15 -21.14
CA SER A 111 10.44 12.98 -21.74
C SER A 111 11.67 12.14 -22.07
N SER A 112 12.01 11.18 -21.19
CA SER A 112 13.16 10.29 -21.38
C SER A 112 12.89 9.22 -22.46
N ALA A 113 11.64 8.79 -22.65
CA ALA A 113 11.27 7.83 -23.70
C ALA A 113 11.44 8.42 -25.11
N VAL A 114 11.34 9.74 -25.26
CA VAL A 114 11.60 10.43 -26.53
C VAL A 114 13.11 10.54 -26.80
N GLY A 115 13.96 10.51 -25.76
CA GLY A 115 15.41 10.58 -25.89
C GLY A 115 16.05 9.19 -25.98
N SER A 116 16.65 8.85 -27.13
CA SER A 116 17.34 7.56 -27.32
C SER A 116 18.49 7.32 -26.32
N GLY A 117 19.15 8.39 -25.84
CA GLY A 117 20.25 8.30 -24.87
C GLY A 117 19.84 8.24 -23.39
N THR A 118 18.63 8.71 -23.04
CA THR A 118 18.18 8.80 -21.63
C THR A 118 17.28 7.64 -21.22
N PHE A 119 16.96 6.73 -22.14
CA PHE A 119 16.11 5.57 -21.88
C PHE A 119 16.58 4.68 -20.70
N PRO A 120 17.89 4.33 -20.55
CA PRO A 120 18.33 3.53 -19.41
C PRO A 120 18.08 4.23 -18.06
N PHE A 121 18.20 5.56 -18.04
CA PHE A 121 17.93 6.35 -16.84
C PHE A 121 16.45 6.30 -16.43
N ALA A 122 15.53 6.33 -17.41
CA ALA A 122 14.09 6.18 -17.14
C ALA A 122 13.77 4.86 -16.44
N MET A 123 14.43 3.75 -16.84
CA MET A 123 14.24 2.44 -16.22
C MET A 123 14.73 2.42 -14.76
N VAL A 124 15.86 3.06 -14.47
CA VAL A 124 16.37 3.18 -13.09
C VAL A 124 15.41 4.01 -12.23
N VAL A 125 14.92 5.14 -12.74
CA VAL A 125 13.95 5.99 -12.03
C VAL A 125 12.66 5.20 -11.74
N LEU A 126 12.13 4.48 -12.73
CA LEU A 126 10.95 3.65 -12.55
C LEU A 126 11.18 2.55 -11.50
N ALA A 127 12.33 1.88 -11.52
CA ALA A 127 12.66 0.84 -10.54
C ALA A 127 12.72 1.42 -9.11
N LEU A 128 13.35 2.58 -8.93
CA LEU A 128 13.41 3.26 -7.62
C LEU A 128 12.03 3.71 -7.13
N VAL A 129 11.21 4.26 -8.01
CA VAL A 129 9.84 4.69 -7.69
C VAL A 129 8.96 3.49 -7.35
N LEU A 130 9.10 2.38 -8.08
CA LEU A 130 8.41 1.14 -7.79
C LEU A 130 8.81 0.58 -6.42
N LEU A 131 10.12 0.48 -6.14
CA LEU A 131 10.62 0.05 -4.83
C LEU A 131 10.11 0.94 -3.69
N ALA A 132 10.16 2.27 -3.87
CA ALA A 132 9.61 3.20 -2.90
C ALA A 132 8.10 2.98 -2.69
N SER A 133 7.35 2.83 -3.77
CA SER A 133 5.90 2.60 -3.70
C SER A 133 5.56 1.31 -2.95
N VAL A 134 6.28 0.21 -3.23
CA VAL A 134 6.08 -1.07 -2.55
C VAL A 134 6.40 -0.95 -1.06
N VAL A 135 7.51 -0.31 -0.68
CA VAL A 135 7.83 -0.07 0.75
C VAL A 135 6.75 0.76 1.44
N GLY A 136 6.23 1.78 0.75
CA GLY A 136 5.12 2.60 1.25
C GLY A 136 3.81 1.82 1.40
N MET A 137 3.49 0.94 0.45
CA MET A 137 2.34 0.04 0.54
C MET A 137 2.45 -0.86 1.77
N VAL A 138 3.59 -1.52 2.00
CA VAL A 138 3.80 -2.38 3.19
C VAL A 138 3.64 -1.59 4.49
N ALA A 139 4.10 -0.33 4.54
CA ALA A 139 3.90 0.54 5.69
C ALA A 139 2.40 0.86 5.93
N LEU A 140 1.64 1.07 4.85
CA LEU A 140 0.19 1.22 4.91
C LEU A 140 -0.51 -0.07 5.36
N GLU A 141 -0.10 -1.23 4.86
CA GLU A 141 -0.63 -2.53 5.28
C GLU A 141 -0.46 -2.74 6.77
N LEU A 142 0.74 -2.53 7.32
CA LEU A 142 0.98 -2.65 8.75
C LEU A 142 0.04 -1.79 9.58
N ARG A 143 -0.23 -0.58 9.11
CA ARG A 143 -1.10 0.36 9.80
C ARG A 143 -2.58 0.00 9.69
N ILE A 144 -3.05 -0.34 8.49
CA ILE A 144 -4.41 -0.80 8.27
C ILE A 144 -4.66 -2.07 9.09
N GLY A 145 -3.70 -2.99 9.09
CA GLY A 145 -3.69 -4.20 9.89
C GLY A 145 -3.74 -3.94 11.39
N ALA A 146 -2.91 -3.03 11.90
CA ALA A 146 -2.94 -2.64 13.31
C ALA A 146 -4.28 -2.00 13.71
N TRP A 147 -4.86 -1.18 12.83
CA TRP A 147 -6.19 -0.60 13.04
C TRP A 147 -7.29 -1.67 13.06
N LEU A 148 -7.25 -2.63 12.12
CA LEU A 148 -8.18 -3.76 12.08
C LEU A 148 -8.03 -4.66 13.32
N ALA A 149 -6.80 -4.95 13.74
CA ALA A 149 -6.52 -5.72 14.95
C ALA A 149 -7.07 -5.01 16.20
N ALA A 150 -6.89 -3.68 16.30
CA ALA A 150 -7.48 -2.88 17.37
C ALA A 150 -9.02 -2.91 17.35
N LEU A 151 -9.66 -2.90 16.17
CA LEU A 151 -11.11 -3.05 16.03
C LEU A 151 -11.62 -4.43 16.46
N ALA A 152 -10.86 -5.49 16.18
CA ALA A 152 -11.14 -6.85 16.63
C ALA A 152 -10.93 -7.04 18.15
N GLY A 153 -10.19 -6.12 18.78
CA GLY A 153 -9.81 -6.20 20.19
C GLY A 153 -8.55 -7.04 20.42
N TRP A 154 -7.63 -7.03 19.46
CA TRP A 154 -6.30 -7.66 19.51
C TRP A 154 -5.17 -6.61 19.36
N PRO A 155 -5.10 -5.59 20.23
CA PRO A 155 -4.13 -4.50 20.07
C PRO A 155 -2.66 -4.94 20.20
N GLU A 156 -2.40 -6.03 20.92
CA GLU A 156 -1.06 -6.58 21.18
C GLU A 156 -0.64 -7.66 20.16
N SER A 157 -1.31 -7.72 19.00
CA SER A 157 -0.99 -8.73 18.00
C SER A 157 0.35 -8.46 17.30
N SER A 158 0.98 -9.53 16.81
CA SER A 158 2.28 -9.41 16.15
C SER A 158 2.17 -8.65 14.82
N PRO A 159 3.24 -7.99 14.35
CA PRO A 159 3.26 -7.31 13.05
C PRO A 159 2.91 -8.23 11.86
N ALA A 160 3.22 -9.52 11.96
CA ALA A 160 2.82 -10.51 10.96
C ALA A 160 1.29 -10.68 10.91
N ILE A 161 0.60 -10.66 12.06
CA ILE A 161 -0.86 -10.69 12.12
C ILE A 161 -1.44 -9.41 11.52
N HIS A 162 -0.83 -8.25 11.78
CA HIS A 162 -1.25 -6.99 11.15
C HIS A 162 -1.16 -7.07 9.62
N LEU A 163 -0.02 -7.51 9.07
CA LEU A 163 0.14 -7.70 7.63
C LEU A 163 -0.90 -8.67 7.07
N LEU A 164 -1.10 -9.82 7.73
CA LEU A 164 -2.07 -10.82 7.29
C LEU A 164 -3.49 -10.24 7.25
N MET A 165 -3.91 -9.52 8.29
CA MET A 165 -5.21 -8.86 8.35
C MET A 165 -5.38 -7.82 7.24
N ALA A 166 -4.35 -7.01 6.98
CA ALA A 166 -4.39 -6.02 5.91
C ALA A 166 -4.48 -6.69 4.54
N VAL A 167 -3.70 -7.74 4.29
CA VAL A 167 -3.73 -8.48 3.01
C VAL A 167 -5.09 -9.13 2.80
N LEU A 168 -5.68 -9.76 3.83
CA LEU A 168 -7.01 -10.37 3.73
C LEU A 168 -8.08 -9.36 3.30
N VAL A 169 -7.95 -8.10 3.76
CA VAL A 169 -8.88 -7.02 3.45
C VAL A 169 -8.58 -6.34 2.10
N LEU A 170 -7.31 -6.07 1.79
CA LEU A 170 -6.95 -5.29 0.61
C LEU A 170 -6.91 -6.14 -0.66
N TYR A 171 -6.55 -7.42 -0.54
CA TYR A 171 -6.37 -8.31 -1.67
C TYR A 171 -7.65 -8.53 -2.51
N PRO A 172 -8.86 -8.74 -1.93
CA PRO A 172 -10.10 -8.86 -2.70
C PRO A 172 -10.37 -7.67 -3.63
N PHE A 173 -10.05 -6.44 -3.21
CA PHE A 173 -10.20 -5.25 -4.04
C PHE A 173 -9.33 -5.31 -5.30
N THR A 174 -8.15 -5.93 -5.23
CA THR A 174 -7.24 -6.08 -6.39
C THR A 174 -7.79 -7.04 -7.46
N ILE A 175 -8.70 -7.95 -7.09
CA ILE A 175 -9.27 -8.96 -7.99
C ILE A 175 -10.49 -8.43 -8.76
N LEU A 176 -11.15 -7.37 -8.27
CA LEU A 176 -12.37 -6.85 -8.89
C LEU A 176 -12.13 -6.37 -10.33
N PRO A 177 -12.82 -6.89 -11.37
CA PRO A 177 -12.53 -6.60 -12.78
C PRO A 177 -12.74 -5.18 -13.28
N ALA A 178 -13.45 -4.32 -12.55
CA ALA A 178 -13.67 -2.91 -12.91
C ALA A 178 -12.98 -1.92 -11.93
N ILE A 179 -12.74 -2.37 -10.70
CA ILE A 179 -12.23 -1.52 -9.61
C ILE A 179 -10.77 -1.83 -9.26
N GLY A 180 -10.30 -3.06 -9.43
CA GLY A 180 -8.98 -3.49 -8.97
C GLY A 180 -7.80 -2.77 -9.62
N GLY A 181 -7.85 -2.47 -10.92
CA GLY A 181 -6.81 -1.69 -11.59
C GLY A 181 -6.72 -0.26 -11.03
N LEU A 182 -7.87 0.41 -10.90
CA LEU A 182 -7.95 1.74 -10.31
C LEU A 182 -7.50 1.73 -8.83
N PHE A 183 -7.94 0.73 -8.07
CA PHE A 183 -7.53 0.53 -6.68
C PHE A 183 -6.01 0.38 -6.57
N MET A 184 -5.38 -0.45 -7.42
CA MET A 184 -3.93 -0.65 -7.42
C MET A 184 -3.19 0.66 -7.75
N VAL A 185 -3.66 1.45 -8.72
CA VAL A 185 -3.08 2.76 -9.03
C VAL A 185 -3.17 3.69 -7.82
N ILE A 186 -4.36 3.82 -7.22
CA ILE A 186 -4.55 4.64 -6.01
C ILE A 186 -3.64 4.16 -4.89
N TYR A 187 -3.55 2.84 -4.69
CA TYR A 187 -2.80 2.24 -3.61
C TYR A 187 -1.28 2.41 -3.77
N VAL A 188 -0.76 2.29 -5.00
CA VAL A 188 0.62 2.62 -5.35
C VAL A 188 0.92 4.10 -5.11
N LEU A 189 0.04 5.00 -5.56
CA LEU A 189 0.20 6.44 -5.34
C LEU A 189 0.19 6.77 -3.84
N PHE A 190 -0.69 6.16 -3.06
CA PHE A 190 -0.72 6.30 -1.61
C PHE A 190 0.57 5.80 -0.97
N GLY A 191 1.07 4.63 -1.39
CA GLY A 191 2.35 4.09 -0.94
C GLY A 191 3.49 5.06 -1.20
N LEU A 192 3.65 5.52 -2.44
CA LEU A 192 4.65 6.52 -2.82
C LEU A 192 4.53 7.80 -1.99
N GLY A 193 3.31 8.32 -1.85
CA GLY A 193 3.02 9.51 -1.09
C GLY A 193 3.35 9.40 0.39
N THR A 194 3.15 8.22 1.00
CA THR A 194 3.55 7.98 2.40
C THR A 194 5.06 8.05 2.60
N VAL A 195 5.84 7.54 1.64
CA VAL A 195 7.31 7.59 1.67
C VAL A 195 7.79 9.03 1.55
N VAL A 196 7.25 9.78 0.59
CA VAL A 196 7.59 11.20 0.40
C VAL A 196 7.23 12.01 1.65
N LEU A 197 6.02 11.82 2.19
CA LEU A 197 5.58 12.50 3.41
C LEU A 197 6.49 12.18 4.60
N ALA A 198 6.89 10.92 4.77
CA ALA A 198 7.80 10.52 5.83
C ALA A 198 9.18 11.18 5.68
N ARG A 199 9.70 11.25 4.46
CA ARG A 199 10.97 11.94 4.17
C ARG A 199 10.90 13.44 4.45
N VAL A 200 9.83 14.11 4.03
CA VAL A 200 9.61 15.54 4.31
C VAL A 200 9.55 15.79 5.81
N ASN A 201 8.86 14.94 6.57
CA ASN A 201 8.78 15.07 8.02
C ASN A 201 10.13 14.90 8.72
N VAL A 202 11.02 14.05 8.19
CA VAL A 202 12.38 13.87 8.73
C VAL A 202 13.28 15.06 8.39
N LEU A 203 13.17 15.62 7.18
CA LEU A 203 14.01 16.74 6.73
C LEU A 203 13.59 18.09 7.32
N TYR A 204 12.29 18.28 7.57
CA TYR A 204 11.71 19.54 8.04
C TYR A 204 10.97 19.34 9.37
N PRO A 205 11.69 19.03 10.47
CA PRO A 205 11.07 18.75 11.77
C PRO A 205 10.33 19.97 12.35
N TRP A 206 10.69 21.19 11.95
CA TRP A 206 10.06 22.44 12.40
C TRP A 206 8.68 22.70 11.78
N ASN A 207 8.26 21.94 10.75
CA ASN A 207 6.89 22.00 10.23
C ASN A 207 5.90 21.19 11.08
N HIS A 208 6.36 20.72 12.24
CA HIS A 208 5.49 20.23 13.30
C HIS A 208 5.04 21.47 14.04
N GLU A 209 3.73 21.70 14.13
CA GLU A 209 3.15 22.66 15.08
C GLU A 209 3.98 22.57 16.35
N LEU A 210 4.72 23.65 16.67
CA LEU A 210 5.41 23.74 17.94
C LEU A 210 4.41 23.25 18.98
N PRO A 211 4.74 22.26 19.81
CA PRO A 211 3.78 21.77 20.77
C PRO A 211 3.33 22.99 21.56
N HIS A 212 2.08 23.42 21.39
CA HIS A 212 1.49 24.54 22.13
C HIS A 212 1.52 24.27 23.66
N SER A 213 1.92 23.06 24.08
CA SER A 213 2.28 22.77 25.47
C SER A 213 3.54 23.50 25.93
N ASN A 214 4.53 23.73 25.07
CA ASN A 214 5.75 24.44 25.43
C ASN A 214 5.53 25.95 25.50
N GLU A 215 4.63 26.51 24.69
CA GLU A 215 4.30 27.94 24.75
C GLU A 215 3.72 28.31 26.12
N LYS A 216 2.80 27.48 26.65
CA LYS A 216 2.27 27.66 28.01
C LYS A 216 3.27 27.35 29.12
N GLN A 217 4.22 26.44 28.90
CA GLN A 217 5.29 26.18 29.86
C GLN A 217 6.32 27.31 29.88
N LEU A 218 6.67 27.86 28.72
CA LEU A 218 7.55 29.02 28.58
C LEU A 218 6.91 30.30 29.13
N GLU A 219 5.62 30.53 28.89
CA GLU A 219 4.90 31.64 29.53
C GLU A 219 4.88 31.51 31.05
N LYS A 220 4.79 30.28 31.57
CA LYS A 220 4.80 30.02 33.02
C LYS A 220 6.20 30.18 33.63
N GLU A 221 7.25 29.75 32.93
CA GLU A 221 8.65 29.95 33.36
C GLU A 221 9.12 31.42 33.26
N LEU A 222 8.54 32.22 32.37
CA LEU A 222 8.88 33.64 32.21
C LEU A 222 8.11 34.57 33.16
N THR A 223 7.07 34.07 33.83
CA THR A 223 6.25 34.85 34.77
C THR A 223 6.53 34.53 36.25
N GLU A 224 7.40 33.56 36.53
CA GLU A 224 7.97 33.25 37.86
C GLU A 224 9.38 33.85 38.01
#